data_AF-A0A075H8G3-F1
#
_entry.id   AF-A0A075H8G3-F1
#
_cell.length_a   1.000
_cell.length_b   1.000
_cell.length_c   1.000
_cell.angle_alpha   90.00
_cell.angle_beta   90.00
_cell.angle_gamma   90.00
#
_symmetry.space_group_name_H-M   'P 1'
#
loop_
_entity.id
_entity.type
_entity.pdbx_description
1 polymer ?
#
loop_
_entity_poly.entity_id
_entity_poly.type
_entity_poly.pdbx_seq_one_letter_code
_entity_poly.pdbx_strand_id
1 'polypeptide(L)'
;MLQKRSCGVQLTKEKEKNCKPMRLTNKKIVTLKTELRQYLDSNGYLSYSAKKKKYIILGTNSPKNGLAKCPQCNVGQLMIIRSPVTKKRFIGCSNYNNGCTASSPLLQKATIRRTKKLCNTCFWPLILYRYSRKQKWTEQCANIRCETRKTTA
;
A
#
# COMPACT_ATOMS: atom_id res chain seq x y z
N MET A 1 24.02 17.66 -35.46
CA MET A 1 24.89 16.59 -34.90
C MET A 1 24.84 16.64 -33.38
N LEU A 2 24.12 15.72 -32.73
CA LEU A 2 24.02 15.66 -31.27
C LEU A 2 25.17 14.80 -30.73
N GLN A 3 26.17 15.44 -30.11
CA GLN A 3 27.26 14.74 -29.44
C GLN A 3 26.73 14.06 -28.18
N LYS A 4 26.66 12.72 -28.21
CA LYS A 4 26.43 11.89 -27.03
C LYS A 4 27.63 12.07 -26.09
N ARG A 5 27.43 12.75 -24.95
CA ARG A 5 28.40 12.74 -23.85
C ARG A 5 28.35 11.36 -23.18
N SER A 6 29.30 10.48 -23.51
CA SER A 6 29.56 9.27 -22.75
C SER A 6 30.20 9.65 -21.42
N CYS A 7 29.41 9.73 -20.34
CA CYS A 7 29.95 9.85 -19.00
C CYS A 7 30.49 8.48 -18.58
N GLY A 8 31.77 8.23 -18.85
CA GLY A 8 32.48 7.07 -18.35
C GLY A 8 32.70 7.22 -16.85
N VAL A 9 31.93 6.50 -16.04
CA VAL A 9 32.15 6.42 -14.60
C VAL A 9 33.39 5.55 -14.38
N GLN A 10 34.54 6.18 -14.13
CA GLN A 10 35.73 5.47 -13.70
C GLN A 10 35.52 5.06 -12.23
N LEU A 11 35.37 3.76 -11.99
CA LEU A 11 35.36 3.19 -10.64
C LEU A 11 36.76 3.35 -10.05
N THR A 12 36.93 4.32 -9.16
CA THR A 12 38.17 4.46 -8.38
C THR A 12 38.27 3.27 -7.43
N LYS A 13 39.40 2.55 -7.46
CA LYS A 13 39.69 1.46 -6.52
C LYS A 13 39.87 2.06 -5.13
N GLU A 14 38.80 2.12 -4.35
CA GLU A 14 38.88 2.52 -2.94
C GLU A 14 39.74 1.51 -2.18
N LYS A 15 40.76 2.01 -1.47
CA LYS A 15 41.62 1.20 -0.58
C LYS A 15 40.74 0.44 0.41
N GLU A 16 40.98 -0.87 0.57
CA GLU A 16 40.32 -1.72 1.54
C GLU A 16 40.55 -1.15 2.96
N LYS A 17 39.57 -0.40 3.44
CA LYS A 17 39.55 0.04 4.84
C LYS A 17 39.32 -1.21 5.68
N ASN A 18 40.24 -1.49 6.60
CA ASN A 18 40.12 -2.57 7.58
C ASN A 18 38.95 -2.25 8.52
N CYS A 19 37.73 -2.55 8.08
CA CYS A 19 36.53 -2.44 8.87
C CYS A 19 36.40 -3.71 9.72
N LYS A 20 36.33 -3.54 11.04
CA LYS A 20 36.03 -4.63 11.97
C LYS A 20 34.80 -5.40 11.47
N PRO A 21 34.81 -6.75 11.44
CA PRO A 21 33.66 -7.51 10.98
C PRO A 21 32.44 -7.14 11.82
N MET A 22 31.36 -6.76 11.15
CA MET A 22 30.12 -6.42 11.84
C MET A 22 29.64 -7.64 12.62
N ARG A 23 29.48 -7.51 13.94
CA ARG A 23 28.81 -8.54 14.76
C ARG A 23 27.35 -8.65 14.31
N LEU A 24 27.07 -9.68 13.52
CA LEU A 24 25.78 -9.89 12.89
C LEU A 24 24.94 -10.81 13.77
N THR A 25 23.93 -10.26 14.44
CA THR A 25 22.97 -11.04 15.20
C THR A 25 21.97 -11.69 14.24
N ASN A 26 21.37 -12.84 14.62
CA ASN A 26 20.34 -13.50 13.81
C ASN A 26 19.19 -12.54 13.41
N LYS A 27 18.81 -11.60 14.28
CA LYS A 27 17.82 -10.56 13.96
C LYS A 27 18.26 -9.67 12.80
N LYS A 28 19.53 -9.20 12.79
CA LYS A 28 20.07 -8.37 11.70
C LYS A 28 20.10 -9.14 10.37
N ILE A 29 20.46 -10.43 10.41
CA ILE A 29 20.44 -11.31 9.23
C ILE A 29 19.02 -11.42 8.66
N VAL A 30 18.03 -11.66 9.51
CA VAL A 30 16.62 -11.78 9.09
C VAL A 30 16.12 -10.47 8.49
N THR A 31 16.39 -9.33 9.13
CA THR A 31 16.00 -8.01 8.61
C THR A 31 16.61 -7.76 7.22
N LEU A 32 17.91 -7.97 7.07
CA LEU A 32 18.61 -7.79 5.80
C LEU A 32 18.03 -8.71 4.71
N LYS A 33 17.79 -9.99 5.02
CA LYS A 33 17.13 -10.93 4.08
C LYS A 33 15.75 -10.43 3.65
N THR A 34 14.94 -9.91 4.58
CA THR A 34 13.63 -9.34 4.23
C THR A 34 13.72 -8.07 3.38
N GLU A 35 14.73 -7.23 3.59
CA GLU A 35 14.97 -6.05 2.76
C GLU A 35 15.40 -6.46 1.35
N LEU A 36 16.37 -7.37 1.21
CA LEU A 36 16.83 -7.85 -0.08
C LEU A 36 15.72 -8.48 -0.92
N ARG A 37 14.84 -9.28 -0.29
CA ARG A 37 13.64 -9.81 -0.98
C ARG A 37 12.79 -8.67 -1.55
N GLN A 38 12.48 -7.65 -0.73
CA GLN A 38 11.69 -6.49 -1.17
C GLN A 38 12.32 -5.75 -2.36
N TYR A 39 13.64 -5.64 -2.41
CA TYR A 39 14.34 -4.99 -3.52
C TYR A 39 14.30 -5.80 -4.81
N LEU A 40 14.38 -7.13 -4.72
CA LEU A 40 14.46 -8.03 -5.87
C LEU A 40 13.09 -8.42 -6.45
N ASP A 41 12.01 -7.98 -5.81
CA ASP A 41 10.66 -8.32 -6.24
C ASP A 41 10.25 -7.58 -7.51
N SER A 42 9.93 -8.31 -8.58
CA SER A 42 9.51 -7.73 -9.87
C SER A 42 8.19 -6.94 -9.80
N ASN A 43 7.35 -7.23 -8.80
CA ASN A 43 6.09 -6.52 -8.53
C ASN A 43 6.26 -5.35 -7.54
N GLY A 44 7.50 -5.07 -7.10
CA GLY A 44 7.83 -3.94 -6.26
C GLY A 44 7.69 -2.63 -7.03
N TYR A 45 7.12 -1.61 -6.40
CA TYR A 45 7.00 -0.27 -6.94
C TYR A 45 7.47 0.77 -5.93
N LEU A 46 8.10 1.83 -6.43
CA LEU A 46 8.61 2.93 -5.61
C LEU A 46 7.47 3.89 -5.28
N SER A 47 7.22 4.18 -4.01
CA SER A 47 6.18 5.12 -3.58
C SER A 47 6.72 6.13 -2.58
N TYR A 48 6.24 7.37 -2.63
CA TYR A 48 6.69 8.40 -1.71
C TYR A 48 5.95 8.34 -0.37
N SER A 49 6.68 8.27 0.74
CA SER A 49 6.10 8.34 2.09
C SER A 49 6.27 9.73 2.69
N ALA A 50 5.20 10.54 2.71
CA ALA A 50 5.22 11.87 3.32
C ALA A 50 5.64 11.84 4.81
N LYS A 51 5.23 10.79 5.55
CA LYS A 51 5.60 10.63 6.97
C LYS A 51 7.11 10.42 7.17
N LYS A 52 7.76 9.67 6.27
CA LYS A 52 9.20 9.36 6.36
C LYS A 52 10.07 10.28 5.50
N LYS A 53 9.46 11.19 4.72
CA LYS A 53 10.12 12.06 3.73
C LYS A 53 11.10 11.29 2.80
N LYS A 54 10.73 10.07 2.42
CA LYS A 54 11.55 9.23 1.54
C LYS A 54 10.70 8.32 0.68
N TYR A 55 11.27 7.89 -0.44
CA TYR A 55 10.70 6.81 -1.23
C TYR A 55 10.85 5.47 -0.50
N ILE A 56 9.83 4.65 -0.60
CA ILE A 56 9.77 3.29 -0.05
C ILE A 56 9.34 2.33 -1.15
N ILE A 57 9.93 1.15 -1.17
CA ILE A 57 9.51 0.07 -2.07
C ILE A 57 8.30 -0.61 -1.43
N LEU A 58 7.17 -0.54 -2.10
CA LEU A 58 5.92 -1.22 -1.75
C LEU A 58 5.65 -2.32 -2.78
N GLY A 59 4.85 -3.32 -2.44
CA GLY A 59 4.44 -4.37 -3.37
C GLY A 59 4.44 -5.77 -2.75
N THR A 60 5.42 -6.07 -1.88
CA THR A 60 5.63 -7.45 -1.42
C THR A 60 5.45 -7.67 0.08
N ASN A 61 5.77 -6.65 0.87
CA ASN A 61 5.02 -6.45 2.12
C ASN A 61 3.67 -5.85 1.72
N SER A 62 2.67 -6.73 1.59
CA SER A 62 1.29 -6.29 1.75
C SER A 62 1.26 -5.36 2.98
N PRO A 63 0.89 -4.07 2.85
CA PRO A 63 0.73 -3.24 4.03
C PRO A 63 -0.05 -4.04 5.06
N LYS A 64 0.39 -4.07 6.32
CA LYS A 64 -0.32 -4.83 7.39
C LYS A 64 -1.81 -4.48 7.47
N ASN A 65 -2.18 -3.32 6.93
CA ASN A 65 -3.53 -2.79 6.85
C ASN A 65 -4.23 -2.95 5.48
N GLY A 66 -3.61 -3.64 4.53
CA GLY A 66 -4.18 -3.97 3.22
C GLY A 66 -5.34 -4.96 3.35
N LEU A 67 -6.43 -4.67 2.67
CA LEU A 67 -7.65 -5.48 2.70
C LEU A 67 -7.75 -6.40 1.49
N ALA A 68 -7.47 -5.85 0.31
CA ALA A 68 -7.64 -6.52 -0.98
C ALA A 68 -6.61 -6.01 -1.98
N LYS A 69 -6.33 -6.79 -3.03
CA LYS A 69 -5.60 -6.27 -4.20
C LYS A 69 -6.47 -5.24 -4.92
N CYS A 70 -5.82 -4.22 -5.49
CA CYS A 70 -6.54 -3.18 -6.22
C CYS A 70 -6.94 -3.69 -7.62
N PRO A 71 -8.23 -3.69 -7.97
CA PRO A 71 -8.67 -4.19 -9.28
C PRO A 71 -8.31 -3.26 -10.45
N GLN A 72 -7.94 -2.00 -10.19
CA GLN A 72 -7.57 -1.05 -11.25
C GLN A 72 -6.10 -1.16 -11.65
N CYS A 73 -5.19 -1.32 -10.69
CA CYS A 73 -3.75 -1.36 -10.98
C CYS A 73 -3.12 -2.74 -10.79
N ASN A 74 -3.79 -3.69 -10.14
CA ASN A 74 -3.34 -5.07 -9.83
C ASN A 74 -2.04 -5.23 -9.02
N VAL A 75 -1.24 -4.18 -8.93
CA VAL A 75 0.03 -4.10 -8.20
C VAL A 75 -0.19 -3.63 -6.76
N GLY A 76 -1.05 -2.62 -6.58
CA GLY A 76 -1.31 -2.02 -5.27
C GLY A 76 -2.37 -2.76 -4.45
N GLN A 77 -2.49 -2.38 -3.17
CA GLN A 77 -3.52 -2.90 -2.26
C GLN A 77 -4.48 -1.81 -1.82
N LEU A 78 -5.76 -2.16 -1.71
CA LEU A 78 -6.80 -1.31 -1.14
C LEU A 78 -6.69 -1.31 0.38
N MET A 79 -6.63 -0.13 0.97
CA MET A 79 -6.53 0.06 2.42
C MET A 79 -7.45 1.18 2.90
N ILE A 80 -7.86 1.11 4.16
CA ILE A 80 -8.62 2.19 4.81
C ILE A 80 -7.63 3.27 5.24
N ILE A 81 -7.79 4.46 4.70
CA ILE A 81 -6.97 5.63 4.96
C ILE A 81 -7.82 6.67 5.68
N ARG A 82 -7.23 7.34 6.67
CA ARG A 82 -7.80 8.55 7.26
C ARG A 82 -6.98 9.73 6.76
N SER A 83 -7.63 10.68 6.09
CA SER A 83 -6.95 11.88 5.61
C SER A 83 -6.39 12.66 6.80
N PRO A 84 -5.11 13.06 6.79
CA PRO A 84 -4.54 13.89 7.84
C PRO A 84 -5.16 15.29 7.86
N VAL A 85 -5.55 15.81 6.69
CA VAL A 85 -6.12 17.16 6.51
C VAL A 85 -7.60 17.16 6.89
N THR A 86 -8.43 16.40 6.17
CA THR A 86 -9.90 16.45 6.37
C THR A 86 -10.40 15.57 7.50
N LYS A 87 -9.53 14.72 8.07
CA LYS A 87 -9.86 13.68 9.08
C LYS A 87 -10.90 12.65 8.62
N LYS A 88 -11.39 12.73 7.37
CA LYS A 88 -12.34 11.81 6.77
C LYS A 88 -11.68 10.48 6.44
N ARG A 89 -12.46 9.40 6.48
CA ARG A 89 -12.05 8.03 6.15
C ARG A 89 -12.44 7.68 4.72
N PHE A 90 -11.57 6.99 4.01
CA PHE A 90 -11.83 6.51 2.65
C PHE A 90 -11.02 5.23 2.40
N ILE A 91 -11.43 4.44 1.42
CA ILE A 91 -10.55 3.40 0.87
C ILE A 91 -9.74 4.03 -0.24
N GLY A 92 -8.44 3.80 -0.23
CA GLY A 92 -7.53 4.20 -1.28
C GLY A 92 -6.54 3.08 -1.60
N CYS A 93 -6.03 3.09 -2.82
CA CYS A 93 -4.93 2.22 -3.21
C CYS A 93 -3.60 2.70 -2.61
N SER A 94 -2.76 1.77 -2.17
CA SER A 94 -1.40 2.04 -1.73
C SER A 94 -0.50 2.59 -2.85
N ASN A 95 -0.91 2.44 -4.12
CA ASN A 95 -0.20 2.94 -5.30
C ASN A 95 -0.80 4.25 -5.85
N TYR A 96 -1.49 5.02 -5.03
CA TYR A 96 -2.12 6.27 -5.46
C TYR A 96 -1.10 7.28 -6.01
N ASN A 97 0.07 7.40 -5.38
CA ASN A 97 1.12 8.34 -5.78
C ASN A 97 1.72 8.07 -7.16
N ASN A 98 1.61 6.86 -7.71
CA ASN A 98 2.14 6.52 -9.03
C ASN A 98 1.04 6.52 -10.12
N GLY A 99 -0.10 7.17 -9.86
CA GLY A 99 -1.17 7.36 -10.84
C GLY A 99 -2.40 6.46 -10.69
N CYS A 100 -2.47 5.61 -9.66
CA CYS A 100 -3.70 4.84 -9.41
C CYS A 100 -4.82 5.72 -8.84
N THR A 101 -5.98 5.73 -9.48
CA THR A 101 -7.14 6.56 -9.07
C THR A 101 -8.15 5.83 -8.19
N ALA A 102 -7.89 4.56 -7.86
CA ALA A 102 -8.80 3.72 -7.07
C ALA A 102 -8.99 4.29 -5.67
N SER A 103 -10.12 4.97 -5.47
CA SER A 103 -10.53 5.50 -4.19
C SER A 103 -12.06 5.50 -4.06
N SER A 104 -12.55 5.29 -2.86
CA SER A 104 -13.98 5.33 -2.56
C SER A 104 -14.20 5.92 -1.15
N PRO A 105 -15.09 6.91 -1.01
CA PRO A 105 -15.42 7.47 0.30
C PRO A 105 -16.11 6.42 1.17
N LEU A 106 -15.73 6.37 2.45
CA LEU A 106 -16.37 5.49 3.44
C LEU A 106 -17.40 6.23 4.28
N LEU A 107 -18.21 5.46 5.00
CA LEU A 107 -19.14 5.95 6.01
C LEU A 107 -18.37 6.69 7.11
N GLN A 108 -18.60 8.00 7.23
CA GLN A 108 -17.82 8.86 8.12
C GLN A 108 -18.22 8.72 9.59
N LYS A 109 -19.51 8.56 9.88
CA LYS A 109 -20.05 8.47 11.25
C LYS A 109 -20.15 7.04 11.79
N ALA A 110 -20.15 6.04 10.91
CA ALA A 110 -20.32 4.64 11.33
C ALA A 110 -19.04 4.05 11.94
N THR A 111 -19.19 3.10 12.86
CA THR A 111 -18.09 2.25 13.30
C THR A 111 -17.85 1.20 12.22
N ILE A 112 -16.60 1.01 11.79
CA ILE A 112 -16.25 0.12 10.67
C ILE A 112 -15.31 -0.98 11.17
N ARG A 113 -15.58 -2.22 10.77
CA ARG A 113 -14.69 -3.37 10.91
C ARG A 113 -14.14 -3.77 9.54
N ARG A 114 -12.85 -4.12 9.53
CA ARG A 114 -12.11 -4.54 8.36
C ARG A 114 -12.42 -6.02 8.08
N THR A 115 -12.79 -6.33 6.84
CA THR A 115 -13.02 -7.70 6.38
C THR A 115 -12.11 -7.99 5.19
N LYS A 116 -11.67 -9.25 5.05
CA LYS A 116 -10.90 -9.73 3.89
C LYS A 116 -11.78 -10.30 2.77
N LYS A 117 -13.10 -10.36 2.98
CA LYS A 117 -14.05 -10.80 1.97
C LYS A 117 -14.10 -9.80 0.83
N LEU A 118 -14.15 -10.31 -0.39
CA LEU A 118 -14.25 -9.51 -1.59
C LEU A 118 -15.69 -9.50 -2.11
N CYS A 119 -16.07 -8.42 -2.76
CA CYS A 119 -17.31 -8.35 -3.49
C CYS A 119 -17.19 -9.13 -4.80
N ASN A 120 -18.20 -9.95 -5.13
CA ASN A 120 -18.18 -10.81 -6.32
C ASN A 120 -18.23 -10.02 -7.64
N THR A 121 -18.75 -8.79 -7.63
CA THR A 121 -18.92 -7.98 -8.86
C THR A 121 -17.74 -7.05 -9.12
N CYS A 122 -17.33 -6.27 -8.12
CA CYS A 122 -16.28 -5.25 -8.30
C CYS A 122 -14.92 -5.65 -7.72
N PHE A 123 -14.80 -6.77 -7.00
CA PHE A 123 -13.58 -7.21 -6.32
C PHE A 123 -13.02 -6.24 -5.26
N TRP A 124 -13.81 -5.25 -4.84
CA TRP A 124 -13.49 -4.41 -3.69
C TRP A 124 -13.77 -5.16 -2.37
N PRO A 125 -13.09 -4.80 -1.28
CA PRO A 125 -13.34 -5.41 0.01
C PRO A 125 -14.72 -5.06 0.55
N LEU A 126 -15.35 -6.01 1.21
CA LEU A 126 -16.55 -5.79 2.00
C LEU A 126 -16.16 -5.18 3.35
N ILE A 127 -17.00 -4.30 3.86
CA ILE A 127 -16.85 -3.69 5.18
C ILE A 127 -18.07 -4.02 6.03
N LEU A 128 -17.83 -4.27 7.31
CA LEU A 128 -18.89 -4.38 8.30
C LEU A 128 -19.03 -3.05 9.01
N TYR A 129 -20.25 -2.53 9.12
CA TYR A 129 -20.50 -1.27 9.81
C TYR A 129 -21.71 -1.34 10.75
N ARG A 130 -21.76 -0.40 11.69
CA ARG A 130 -22.92 -0.08 12.52
C ARG A 130 -22.88 1.38 12.95
N TYR A 131 -24.02 2.04 13.12
CA TYR A 131 -24.07 3.41 13.64
C TYR A 131 -24.14 3.46 15.16
N SER A 132 -24.96 2.58 15.75
CA SER A 132 -25.12 2.46 17.20
C SER A 132 -24.67 1.10 17.71
N ARG A 133 -24.31 1.00 19.00
CA ARG A 133 -23.95 -0.27 19.65
C ARG A 133 -25.11 -1.27 19.67
N LYS A 134 -26.35 -0.78 19.69
CA LYS A 134 -27.59 -1.59 19.69
C LYS A 134 -27.91 -2.21 18.32
N GLN A 135 -27.38 -1.65 17.23
CA GLN A 135 -27.63 -2.15 15.89
C GLN A 135 -26.73 -3.36 15.58
N LYS A 136 -27.27 -4.31 14.82
CA LYS A 136 -26.52 -5.43 14.25
C LYS A 136 -25.48 -4.89 13.27
N TRP A 137 -24.38 -5.63 13.10
CA TRP A 137 -23.39 -5.32 12.07
C TRP A 137 -23.97 -5.63 10.70
N THR A 138 -23.94 -4.64 9.81
CA THR A 138 -24.37 -4.78 8.42
C THR A 138 -23.15 -4.85 7.51
N GLU A 139 -23.17 -5.76 6.55
CA GLU A 139 -22.13 -5.90 5.53
C GLU A 139 -22.47 -5.03 4.32
N GLN A 140 -21.48 -4.31 3.80
CA GLN A 140 -21.63 -3.49 2.61
C GLN A 140 -20.34 -3.43 1.80
N CYS A 141 -20.47 -3.37 0.48
CA CYS A 141 -19.34 -3.13 -0.40
C CYS A 141 -18.72 -1.74 -0.16
N ALA A 142 -17.41 -1.66 -0.04
CA ALA A 142 -16.74 -0.38 0.19
C ALA A 142 -16.71 0.54 -1.05
N ASN A 143 -16.94 0.00 -2.24
CA ASN A 143 -17.04 0.79 -3.47
C ASN A 143 -18.43 1.43 -3.57
N ILE A 144 -18.49 2.77 -3.58
CA ILE A 144 -19.75 3.51 -3.75
C ILE A 144 -20.37 3.36 -5.13
N ARG A 145 -19.55 3.06 -6.14
CA ARG A 145 -20.00 2.88 -7.52
C ARG A 145 -20.53 1.47 -7.80
N CYS A 146 -20.38 0.55 -6.86
CA CYS A 146 -20.79 -0.84 -7.03
C CYS A 146 -22.31 -0.98 -7.10
N GLU A 147 -22.79 -1.77 -8.07
CA GLU A 147 -24.22 -2.01 -8.30
C GLU A 147 -24.90 -2.67 -7.10
N THR A 148 -24.26 -3.67 -6.48
CA THR A 148 -24.77 -4.37 -5.29
C THR A 148 -25.00 -3.44 -4.09
N ARG A 149 -24.41 -2.25 -4.09
CA ARG A 149 -24.60 -1.24 -3.04
C ARG A 149 -25.77 -0.31 -3.33
N LYS A 150 -26.14 -0.12 -4.60
CA LYS A 150 -27.20 0.79 -5.03
C LYS A 150 -28.59 0.17 -4.89
N THR A 151 -28.69 -1.16 -4.83
CA THR A 151 -29.95 -1.91 -4.81
C THR A 151 -30.61 -2.02 -3.43
N THR A 152 -30.52 -0.99 -2.61
CA THR A 152 -31.41 -0.79 -1.46
C THR A 152 -32.13 0.53 -1.67
N ALA A 153 -33.12 0.49 -2.56
CA ALA A 153 -34.23 1.43 -2.56
C ALA A 153 -35.30 0.91 -1.59
#